data_AF-A0A1Q7X6Z1-F1
#
_entry.id   AF-A0A1Q7X6Z1-F1
#
_cell.length_a   1.000
_cell.length_b   1.000
_cell.length_c   1.000
_cell.angle_alpha   90.00
_cell.angle_beta   90.00
_cell.angle_gamma   90.00
#
_symmetry.space_group_name_H-M   'P 1'
#
loop_
_entity.id
_entity.type
_entity.pdbx_description
1 polymer ?
#
loop_
_entity_poly.entity_id
_entity_poly.type
_entity_poly.pdbx_seq_one_letter_code
_entity_poly.pdbx_strand_id
1 'polypeptide(L)'
;MEITSVRPGYELWRPNREKAETKTTKAIVSFVLLVSAALLVLITVGGWTRLEGTSVAIMTLIWAGFYVFFALLVARWNRGILPVASALAIILAIFAAVSAPGWFARSKPGLSPPPLPDDLIGLLCIVVVPVQLLLIAVAMLGFNQEWHVEEERPVGGVPLTGEHEDTTFLPEEQGALREGDGSLSAEWDEAPPREEDLPPPEHPQR
;
A
#
# COMPACT_ATOMS: atom_id res chain seq x y z
N MET A 1 -7.90 -18.86 -9.88
CA MET A 1 -7.53 -19.15 -11.27
C MET A 1 -8.36 -18.21 -12.10
N GLU A 2 -7.87 -17.00 -12.32
CA GLU A 2 -8.60 -15.95 -13.01
C GLU A 2 -8.43 -16.24 -14.50
N ILE A 3 -9.52 -16.63 -15.16
CA ILE A 3 -9.54 -16.87 -16.60
C ILE A 3 -9.68 -15.48 -17.24
N THR A 4 -8.59 -14.72 -17.29
CA THR A 4 -8.53 -13.51 -18.11
C THR A 4 -8.53 -13.99 -19.56
N SER A 5 -9.71 -13.99 -20.18
CA SER A 5 -9.85 -14.31 -21.60
C SER A 5 -9.27 -13.15 -22.39
N VAL A 6 -7.97 -13.19 -22.64
CA VAL A 6 -7.29 -12.19 -23.48
C VAL A 6 -7.85 -12.30 -24.89
N ARG A 7 -8.19 -11.17 -25.52
CA ARG A 7 -8.60 -11.16 -26.93
C ARG A 7 -7.53 -11.84 -27.80
N PRO A 8 -7.92 -12.63 -28.82
CA PRO A 8 -6.94 -13.17 -29.77
C PRO A 8 -6.09 -12.06 -30.38
N GLY A 9 -4.76 -12.19 -30.32
CA GLY A 9 -3.82 -11.16 -30.79
C GLY A 9 -3.50 -10.06 -29.77
N TYR A 10 -4.00 -10.16 -28.54
CA TYR A 10 -3.64 -9.31 -27.41
C TYR A 10 -2.79 -10.08 -26.38
N GLU A 11 -1.99 -9.37 -25.60
CA GLU A 11 -1.30 -9.87 -24.42
C GLU A 11 -1.67 -9.07 -23.18
N LEU A 12 -1.72 -9.77 -22.04
CA LEU A 12 -1.98 -9.17 -20.74
C LEU A 12 -0.70 -8.54 -20.21
N TRP A 13 -0.67 -7.21 -20.16
CA TRP A 13 0.48 -6.44 -19.75
C TRP A 13 0.24 -5.76 -18.40
N ARG A 14 1.26 -5.74 -17.52
CA ARG A 14 1.17 -5.10 -16.19
C ARG A 14 2.12 -3.89 -16.13
N PRO A 15 1.73 -2.72 -16.65
CA PRO A 15 2.63 -1.59 -16.86
C PRO A 15 3.28 -1.09 -15.56
N ASN A 16 2.55 -1.09 -14.47
CA ASN A 16 3.07 -0.62 -13.19
C ASN A 16 4.20 -1.49 -12.62
N ARG A 17 4.33 -2.76 -13.03
CA ARG A 17 5.41 -3.65 -12.55
C ARG A 17 6.75 -3.43 -13.23
N GLU A 18 6.73 -2.77 -14.38
CA GLU A 18 7.90 -2.46 -15.19
C GLU A 18 8.67 -1.26 -14.63
N LYS A 19 7.93 -0.29 -14.10
CA LYS A 19 8.43 0.97 -13.55
C LYS A 19 9.50 0.72 -12.49
N ALA A 20 10.60 1.44 -12.61
CA ALA A 20 11.71 1.35 -11.67
C ALA A 20 11.26 1.69 -10.24
N GLU A 21 10.42 2.71 -10.09
CA GLU A 21 9.85 3.12 -8.79
C GLU A 21 9.11 1.98 -8.09
N THR A 22 8.27 1.24 -8.81
CA THR A 22 7.49 0.13 -8.27
C THR A 22 8.39 -1.04 -7.86
N LYS A 23 9.40 -1.36 -8.67
CA LYS A 23 10.39 -2.39 -8.35
C LYS A 23 11.18 -2.02 -7.09
N THR A 24 11.58 -0.76 -6.96
CA THR A 24 12.26 -0.22 -5.78
C THR A 24 11.37 -0.29 -4.55
N THR A 25 10.11 0.15 -4.65
CA THR A 25 9.15 0.14 -3.54
C THR A 25 8.92 -1.29 -3.04
N LYS A 26 8.73 -2.24 -3.96
CA LYS A 26 8.65 -3.66 -3.63
C LYS A 26 9.88 -4.14 -2.86
N ALA A 27 11.08 -3.81 -3.32
CA ALA A 27 12.32 -4.19 -2.66
C ALA A 27 12.44 -3.59 -1.25
N ILE A 28 12.11 -2.31 -1.10
CA ILE A 28 12.12 -1.61 0.19
C ILE A 28 11.14 -2.26 1.16
N VAL A 29 9.88 -2.48 0.76
CA VAL A 29 8.87 -3.11 1.62
C VAL A 29 9.31 -4.51 2.06
N SER A 30 9.76 -5.35 1.13
CA SER A 30 10.28 -6.68 1.45
C SER A 30 11.47 -6.62 2.41
N PHE A 31 12.40 -5.69 2.19
CA PHE A 31 13.56 -5.52 3.08
C PHE A 31 13.15 -5.09 4.49
N VAL A 32 12.27 -4.10 4.63
CA VAL A 32 11.81 -3.60 5.94
C VAL A 32 11.04 -4.68 6.71
N LEU A 33 10.25 -5.52 6.03
CA LEU A 33 9.62 -6.70 6.65
C LEU A 33 10.65 -7.68 7.21
N LEU A 34 11.73 -7.96 6.46
CA LEU A 34 12.79 -8.85 6.93
C LEU A 34 13.58 -8.26 8.10
N VAL A 35 13.88 -6.96 8.06
CA VAL A 35 14.48 -6.24 9.19
C VAL A 35 13.58 -6.33 10.42
N SER A 36 12.26 -6.13 10.27
CA SER A 36 11.30 -6.25 11.36
C SER A 36 11.29 -7.66 11.95
N ALA A 37 11.30 -8.70 11.10
CA ALA A 37 11.37 -10.08 11.56
C ALA A 37 12.68 -10.38 12.30
N ALA A 38 13.81 -9.90 11.78
CA ALA A 38 15.12 -10.06 12.41
C ALA A 38 15.18 -9.41 13.79
N LEU A 39 14.64 -8.19 13.94
CA LEU A 39 14.54 -7.51 15.24
C LEU A 39 13.73 -8.33 16.24
N LEU A 40 12.58 -8.88 15.82
CA LEU A 40 11.76 -9.73 16.71
C LEU A 40 12.50 -10.98 17.16
N VAL A 41 13.22 -11.65 16.25
CA VAL A 41 14.04 -12.82 16.59
C VAL A 41 15.15 -12.44 17.56
N LEU A 42 15.87 -11.34 17.31
CA LEU A 42 16.94 -10.86 18.19
C LEU A 42 16.42 -10.52 19.60
N ILE A 43 15.29 -9.82 19.70
CA ILE A 43 14.66 -9.48 20.99
C ILE A 43 14.22 -10.76 21.71
N THR A 44 13.60 -11.70 21.01
CA THR A 44 13.04 -12.91 21.62
C THR A 44 14.14 -13.87 22.09
N VAL A 45 15.15 -14.13 21.26
CA VAL A 45 16.28 -14.98 21.61
C VAL A 45 17.17 -14.29 22.66
N GLY A 46 17.39 -12.98 22.50
CA GLY A 46 18.18 -12.19 23.44
C GLY A 46 17.56 -12.09 24.82
N GLY A 47 16.22 -12.01 24.91
CA GLY A 47 15.47 -11.92 26.16
C GLY A 47 14.95 -13.23 26.71
N TRP A 48 15.31 -14.38 26.11
CA TRP A 48 14.65 -15.67 26.32
C TRP A 48 14.42 -16.05 27.78
N THR A 49 15.41 -15.83 28.65
CA THR A 49 15.37 -16.19 30.07
C THR A 49 14.53 -15.25 30.94
N ARG A 50 14.11 -14.10 30.40
CA ARG A 50 13.34 -13.05 31.09
C ARG A 50 11.94 -12.83 30.53
N LEU A 51 11.55 -13.58 29.50
CA LEU A 51 10.19 -13.55 28.98
C LEU A 51 9.21 -14.15 30.00
N GLU A 52 7.96 -13.67 29.99
CA GLU A 52 6.84 -14.11 30.86
C GLU A 52 6.34 -15.53 30.50
N GLY A 53 7.23 -16.42 30.06
CA GLY A 53 6.97 -17.79 29.66
C GLY A 53 7.22 -18.08 28.17
N THR A 54 7.37 -19.37 27.86
CA THR A 54 7.66 -19.87 26.52
C THR A 54 6.55 -19.53 25.52
N SER A 55 5.30 -19.45 25.95
CA SER A 55 4.18 -19.08 25.10
C SER A 55 4.37 -17.71 24.45
N VAL A 56 4.85 -16.71 25.20
CA VAL A 56 5.12 -15.37 24.67
C VAL A 56 6.22 -15.43 23.61
N ALA A 57 7.31 -16.14 23.92
CA ALA A 57 8.42 -16.32 22.99
C ALA A 57 7.97 -16.94 21.66
N ILE A 58 7.18 -18.02 21.73
CA ILE A 58 6.65 -18.71 20.54
C ILE A 58 5.75 -17.78 19.73
N MET A 59 4.85 -17.02 20.38
CA MET A 59 3.96 -16.08 19.66
C MET A 59 4.74 -14.98 18.95
N THR A 60 5.80 -14.45 19.56
CA THR A 60 6.68 -13.46 18.92
C THR A 60 7.42 -14.05 17.72
N LEU A 61 7.87 -15.30 17.81
CA LEU A 61 8.49 -16.00 16.67
C LEU A 61 7.50 -16.29 15.54
N ILE A 62 6.23 -16.61 15.85
CA ILE A 62 5.17 -16.74 14.84
C ILE A 62 4.96 -15.40 14.12
N TRP A 63 4.93 -14.29 14.85
CA TRP A 63 4.83 -12.95 14.27
C TRP A 63 5.99 -12.65 13.31
N ALA A 64 7.22 -12.98 13.73
CA ALA A 64 8.40 -12.86 12.87
C ALA A 64 8.26 -13.73 11.60
N GLY A 65 7.73 -14.95 11.75
CA GLY A 65 7.39 -15.85 10.65
C GLY A 65 6.39 -15.25 9.67
N PHE A 66 5.34 -14.58 10.15
CA PHE A 66 4.40 -13.86 9.28
C PHE A 66 5.08 -12.75 8.50
N TYR A 67 5.99 -11.98 9.11
CA TYR A 67 6.72 -10.93 8.40
C TYR A 67 7.64 -11.48 7.32
N VAL A 68 8.32 -12.61 7.59
CA VAL A 68 9.09 -13.31 6.55
C VAL A 68 8.17 -13.79 5.43
N PHE A 69 7.05 -14.43 5.76
CA PHE A 69 6.08 -14.91 4.79
C PHE A 69 5.55 -13.76 3.92
N PHE A 70 5.20 -12.63 4.53
CA PHE A 70 4.73 -11.45 3.80
C PHE A 70 5.81 -10.85 2.91
N ALA A 71 7.08 -10.83 3.35
CA ALA A 71 8.19 -10.37 2.54
C ALA A 71 8.30 -11.18 1.23
N LEU A 72 8.10 -12.50 1.32
CA LEU A 72 8.05 -13.40 0.15
C LEU A 72 6.83 -13.13 -0.73
N LEU A 73 5.65 -12.90 -0.14
CA LEU A 73 4.45 -12.58 -0.90
C LEU A 73 4.59 -11.24 -1.65
N VAL A 74 5.13 -10.21 -1.00
CA VAL A 74 5.41 -8.91 -1.63
C VAL A 74 6.42 -9.07 -2.76
N ALA A 75 7.51 -9.84 -2.54
CA ALA A 75 8.50 -10.12 -3.57
C ALA A 75 7.88 -10.78 -4.82
N ARG A 76 6.82 -11.58 -4.63
CA ARG A 76 5.98 -12.23 -5.64
C ARG A 76 4.83 -11.37 -6.18
N TRP A 77 4.85 -10.05 -5.98
CA TRP A 77 3.87 -9.08 -6.48
C TRP A 77 2.45 -9.23 -5.91
N ASN A 78 2.30 -9.75 -4.68
CA ASN A 78 1.00 -9.81 -4.02
C ASN A 78 0.69 -8.48 -3.32
N ARG A 79 -0.09 -7.61 -3.97
CA ARG A 79 -0.51 -6.31 -3.40
C ARG A 79 -1.38 -6.46 -2.14
N GLY A 80 -2.24 -7.49 -2.08
CA GLY A 80 -3.23 -7.65 -1.01
C GLY A 80 -2.63 -7.71 0.40
N ILE A 81 -1.35 -8.07 0.52
CA ILE A 81 -0.68 -8.16 1.82
C ILE A 81 -0.18 -6.81 2.33
N LEU A 82 -0.01 -5.79 1.48
CA LEU A 82 0.50 -4.48 1.89
C LEU A 82 -0.36 -3.81 2.99
N PRO A 83 -1.71 -3.71 2.85
CA PRO A 83 -2.53 -3.15 3.91
C PRO A 83 -2.53 -4.03 5.17
N VAL A 84 -2.50 -5.36 5.03
CA VAL A 84 -2.44 -6.29 6.17
C VAL A 84 -1.13 -6.10 6.96
N ALA A 85 0.00 -5.99 6.25
CA ALA A 85 1.30 -5.73 6.84
C ALA A 85 1.32 -4.39 7.60
N SER A 86 0.70 -3.35 7.04
CA SER A 86 0.61 -2.05 7.72
C SER A 86 -0.22 -2.11 9.02
N ALA A 87 -1.34 -2.82 9.03
CA ALA A 87 -2.17 -2.98 10.22
C ALA A 87 -1.43 -3.73 11.33
N LEU A 88 -0.74 -4.82 10.98
CA LEU A 88 0.11 -5.55 11.93
C LEU A 88 1.28 -4.71 12.43
N ALA A 89 1.90 -3.89 11.56
CA ALA A 89 2.97 -2.98 11.96
C ALA A 89 2.49 -1.95 13.01
N ILE A 90 1.26 -1.43 12.88
CA ILE A 90 0.67 -0.54 13.90
C ILE A 90 0.57 -1.26 15.25
N ILE A 91 0.01 -2.47 15.27
CA ILE A 91 -0.14 -3.24 16.51
C ILE A 91 1.23 -3.51 17.13
N LEU A 92 2.21 -3.92 16.32
CA LEU A 92 3.55 -4.22 16.80
C LEU A 92 4.28 -2.97 17.32
N ALA A 93 4.10 -1.81 16.67
CA ALA A 93 4.65 -0.54 17.13
C ALA A 93 4.15 -0.19 18.53
N ILE A 94 2.85 -0.40 18.79
CA ILE A 94 2.23 -0.16 20.10
C ILE A 94 2.83 -1.11 21.15
N PHE A 95 2.89 -2.41 20.86
CA PHE A 95 3.49 -3.38 21.79
C PHE A 95 4.96 -3.08 22.09
N ALA A 96 5.73 -2.71 21.07
CA ALA A 96 7.12 -2.33 21.25
C ALA A 96 7.28 -1.08 22.12
N ALA A 97 6.46 -0.04 21.89
CA ALA A 97 6.48 1.20 22.66
C ALA A 97 6.14 0.97 24.14
N VAL A 98 5.11 0.17 24.43
CA VAL A 98 4.68 -0.13 25.81
C VAL A 98 5.65 -1.10 26.50
N SER A 99 6.31 -1.99 25.74
CA SER A 99 7.24 -2.99 26.31
C SER A 99 8.60 -2.40 26.68
N ALA A 100 9.10 -1.40 25.95
CA ALA A 100 10.46 -0.88 26.11
C ALA A 100 10.82 -0.45 27.56
N PRO A 101 9.98 0.34 28.28
CA PRO A 101 10.30 0.74 29.66
C PRO A 101 10.50 -0.46 30.60
N GLY A 102 9.77 -1.55 30.36
CA GLY A 102 9.88 -2.77 31.17
C GLY A 102 11.24 -3.44 31.06
N TRP A 103 11.93 -3.33 29.93
CA TRP A 103 13.29 -3.86 29.76
C TRP A 103 14.33 -3.04 30.52
N PHE A 104 14.30 -1.71 30.40
CA PHE A 104 15.21 -0.84 31.15
C PHE A 104 15.02 -0.98 32.67
N ALA A 105 13.79 -1.17 33.14
CA ALA A 105 13.50 -1.40 34.56
C ALA A 105 14.10 -2.70 35.13
N ARG A 106 14.48 -3.66 34.28
CA ARG A 106 15.11 -4.93 34.67
C ARG A 106 16.63 -4.84 34.81
N SER A 107 17.25 -3.79 34.26
CA SER A 107 18.70 -3.54 34.36
C SER A 107 19.07 -3.17 35.80
N LYS A 108 19.28 -4.21 36.62
CA LYS A 108 19.61 -4.09 38.06
C LYS A 108 20.73 -5.07 38.42
N PRO A 109 21.68 -4.66 39.28
CA PRO A 109 22.72 -5.55 39.76
C PRO A 109 22.11 -6.69 40.59
N GLY A 110 22.68 -7.89 40.46
CA GLY A 110 22.30 -9.07 41.25
C GLY A 110 21.24 -10.01 40.64
N LEU A 111 20.77 -9.74 39.42
CA LEU A 111 19.89 -10.67 38.67
C LEU A 111 20.71 -11.48 37.65
N SER A 112 20.25 -12.70 37.33
CA SER A 112 20.88 -13.50 36.27
C SER A 112 20.72 -12.81 34.91
N PRO A 113 21.82 -12.56 34.17
CA PRO A 113 21.74 -11.81 32.93
C PRO A 113 21.03 -12.63 31.83
N PRO A 114 20.25 -11.98 30.95
CA PRO A 114 19.79 -12.62 29.72
C PRO A 114 20.96 -12.84 28.75
N PRO A 115 20.75 -13.62 27.67
CA PRO A 115 21.72 -13.75 26.58
C PRO A 115 22.20 -12.41 26.01
N LEU A 116 21.31 -11.41 25.92
CA LEU A 116 21.66 -10.03 25.59
C LEU A 116 21.40 -9.10 26.79
N PRO A 117 22.17 -8.01 26.96
CA PRO A 117 21.94 -7.03 28.02
C PRO A 117 20.51 -6.45 27.97
N ASP A 118 19.88 -6.28 29.13
CA ASP A 118 18.51 -5.77 29.24
C ASP A 118 18.33 -4.40 28.54
N ASP A 119 19.32 -3.50 28.70
CA ASP A 119 19.30 -2.17 28.07
C ASP A 119 19.41 -2.24 26.54
N LEU A 120 20.15 -3.23 26.01
CA LEU A 120 20.23 -3.46 24.56
C LEU A 120 18.88 -3.98 24.03
N ILE A 121 18.22 -4.88 24.75
CA ILE A 121 16.89 -5.37 24.36
C ILE A 121 15.87 -4.22 24.41
N GLY A 122 15.91 -3.39 25.45
CA GLY A 122 15.07 -2.19 25.55
C GLY A 122 15.29 -1.23 24.39
N LEU A 123 16.56 -1.00 23.98
CA LEU A 123 16.90 -0.20 22.81
C LEU A 123 16.36 -0.83 21.52
N LEU A 124 16.51 -2.14 21.33
CA LEU A 124 15.96 -2.84 20.17
C LEU A 124 14.43 -2.71 20.10
N CYS A 125 13.72 -2.79 21.24
CA CYS A 125 12.28 -2.51 21.30
C CYS A 125 11.95 -1.08 20.87
N ILE A 126 12.73 -0.08 21.29
CA ILE A 126 12.55 1.30 20.81
C ILE A 126 12.76 1.39 19.31
N VAL A 127 13.79 0.73 18.77
CA VAL A 127 14.10 0.71 17.32
C VAL A 127 13.00 0.04 16.49
N VAL A 128 12.28 -0.93 17.05
CA VAL A 128 11.13 -1.55 16.35
C VAL A 128 10.09 -0.48 15.98
N VAL A 129 9.84 0.53 16.82
CA VAL A 129 8.84 1.57 16.59
C VAL A 129 9.06 2.35 15.28
N PRO A 130 10.20 3.05 15.05
CA PRO A 130 10.44 3.74 13.78
C PRO A 130 10.51 2.79 12.59
N VAL A 131 10.97 1.55 12.77
CA VAL A 131 10.96 0.54 11.70
C VAL A 131 9.52 0.19 11.30
N GLN A 132 8.60 0.05 12.26
CA GLN A 132 7.18 -0.18 11.96
C GLN A 132 6.52 1.04 11.30
N LEU A 133 6.85 2.26 11.73
CA LEU A 133 6.37 3.48 11.07
C LEU A 133 6.85 3.57 9.62
N LEU A 134 8.12 3.23 9.37
CA LEU A 134 8.66 3.12 8.02
C LEU A 134 7.90 2.06 7.22
N LEU A 135 7.68 0.87 7.78
CA LEU A 135 6.93 -0.20 7.12
C LEU A 135 5.52 0.24 6.72
N ILE A 136 4.81 0.93 7.61
CA ILE A 136 3.48 1.48 7.32
C ILE A 136 3.56 2.44 6.13
N ALA A 137 4.47 3.41 6.17
CA ALA A 137 4.62 4.41 5.12
C ALA A 137 4.92 3.76 3.75
N VAL A 138 5.92 2.88 3.67
CA VAL A 138 6.31 2.25 2.40
C VAL A 138 5.25 1.26 1.89
N ALA A 139 4.51 0.59 2.78
CA ALA A 139 3.42 -0.28 2.41
C ALA A 139 2.24 0.50 1.81
N MET A 140 1.91 1.67 2.39
CA MET A 140 0.86 2.55 1.84
C MET A 140 1.26 3.14 0.49
N LEU A 141 2.52 3.56 0.34
CA LEU A 141 3.06 3.99 -0.96
C LEU A 141 2.96 2.88 -2.00
N GLY A 142 3.41 1.67 -1.68
CA GLY A 142 3.32 0.51 -2.57
C GLY A 142 1.88 0.12 -2.90
N PHE A 143 0.95 0.26 -1.96
CA PHE A 143 -0.46 -0.03 -2.20
C PHE A 143 -1.05 0.95 -3.22
N ASN A 144 -0.69 2.23 -3.13
CA ASN A 144 -1.14 3.28 -4.05
C ASN A 144 -0.52 3.19 -5.45
N GLN A 145 0.42 2.28 -5.70
CA GLN A 145 1.06 2.08 -7.02
C GLN A 145 0.33 1.09 -7.94
N GLU A 146 -0.87 0.63 -7.57
CA GLU A 146 -1.75 -0.10 -8.51
C GLU A 146 -1.09 -1.31 -9.21
N TRP A 147 -0.40 -2.17 -8.46
CA TRP A 147 0.31 -3.35 -8.99
C TRP A 147 -0.60 -4.41 -9.66
N HIS A 148 -1.91 -4.22 -9.56
CA HIS A 148 -2.97 -5.09 -10.05
C HIS A 148 -3.53 -4.62 -11.39
N VAL A 149 -3.22 -3.41 -11.85
CA VAL A 149 -3.70 -2.92 -13.15
C VAL A 149 -3.08 -3.78 -14.24
N GLU A 150 -3.96 -4.34 -15.06
CA GLU A 150 -3.63 -5.12 -16.24
C GLU A 150 -4.26 -4.43 -17.45
N GLU A 151 -3.46 -4.19 -18.47
CA GLU A 151 -3.87 -3.61 -19.73
C GLU A 151 -3.76 -4.69 -20.80
N GLU A 152 -4.78 -4.82 -21.64
CA GLU A 152 -4.69 -5.62 -22.85
C GLU A 152 -4.00 -4.76 -23.92
N ARG A 153 -2.87 -5.23 -24.44
CA ARG A 153 -2.21 -4.58 -25.58
C ARG A 153 -2.06 -5.54 -26.75
N PRO A 154 -2.11 -5.07 -28.00
CA PRO A 154 -1.80 -5.90 -29.16
C PRO A 154 -0.43 -6.56 -29.00
N VAL A 155 -0.31 -7.84 -29.36
CA VAL A 155 0.95 -8.60 -29.29
C VAL A 155 1.99 -7.89 -30.18
N GLY A 156 3.13 -7.53 -29.59
CA GLY A 156 4.19 -6.80 -30.30
C GLY A 156 4.01 -5.28 -30.37
N GLY A 157 2.98 -4.72 -29.73
CA GLY A 157 2.76 -3.27 -29.65
C GLY A 157 2.30 -2.61 -30.95
N VAL A 158 1.94 -3.41 -31.96
CA VAL A 158 1.41 -2.94 -33.25
C VAL A 158 -0.11 -3.10 -33.21
N PRO A 159 -0.90 -2.03 -33.44
CA PRO A 159 -2.36 -2.15 -33.57
C PRO A 159 -2.71 -3.23 -34.59
N LEU A 160 -3.68 -4.10 -34.26
CA LEU A 160 -4.16 -5.08 -35.22
C LEU A 160 -4.86 -4.36 -36.37
N THR A 161 -4.69 -4.90 -37.58
CA THR A 161 -5.28 -4.36 -38.81
C THR A 161 -6.81 -4.28 -38.64
N GLY A 162 -7.37 -3.06 -38.59
CA GLY A 162 -8.81 -2.81 -38.39
C GLY A 162 -9.17 -1.97 -37.15
N GLU A 163 -8.20 -1.53 -36.34
CA GLU A 163 -8.46 -0.81 -35.08
C GLU A 163 -8.22 0.72 -35.15
N HIS A 164 -8.04 1.27 -36.35
CA HIS A 164 -8.08 2.71 -36.61
C HIS A 164 -9.14 3.01 -37.67
N GLU A 165 -10.39 3.21 -37.25
CA GLU A 165 -11.40 3.86 -38.11
C GLU A 165 -12.33 4.84 -37.38
N ASP A 166 -12.16 5.09 -36.06
CA ASP A 166 -13.07 5.98 -35.30
C ASP A 166 -12.40 7.15 -34.55
N THR A 167 -11.09 7.35 -34.68
CA THR A 167 -10.47 8.64 -34.31
C THR A 167 -10.28 9.46 -35.57
N THR A 168 -11.41 9.98 -36.04
CA THR A 168 -11.46 11.06 -37.03
C THR A 168 -10.56 12.18 -36.50
N PHE A 169 -9.36 12.30 -37.07
CA PHE A 169 -8.65 13.56 -37.13
C PHE A 169 -9.63 14.54 -37.76
N LEU A 170 -10.31 15.35 -36.95
CA LEU A 170 -11.02 16.51 -37.45
C LEU A 170 -9.95 17.40 -38.08
N PRO A 171 -9.95 17.61 -39.40
CA PRO A 171 -9.09 18.61 -39.99
C PRO A 171 -9.45 19.96 -39.35
N GLU A 172 -8.43 20.75 -38.99
CA GLU A 172 -8.60 22.15 -38.60
C GLU A 172 -9.29 22.93 -39.74
N GLU A 173 -10.61 22.88 -39.80
CA GLU A 173 -11.41 23.91 -40.47
C GLU A 173 -12.01 24.79 -39.41
N GLN A 174 -11.32 25.89 -39.08
CA GLN A 174 -11.91 27.21 -38.83
C GLN A 174 -10.85 28.27 -38.55
N GLY A 175 -9.92 28.44 -39.51
CA GLY A 175 -9.17 29.67 -39.68
C GLY A 175 -9.92 30.64 -40.59
N ALA A 176 -11.10 31.11 -40.17
CA ALA A 176 -11.78 32.33 -40.67
C ALA A 176 -13.22 32.35 -40.16
N LEU A 177 -13.53 33.23 -39.21
CA LEU A 177 -14.65 34.18 -39.29
C LEU A 177 -14.75 34.99 -37.99
N ARG A 178 -14.40 36.28 -38.13
CA ARG A 178 -14.85 37.47 -37.36
C ARG A 178 -14.27 37.72 -35.97
N GLU A 179 -13.36 38.69 -35.95
CA GLU A 179 -13.35 39.75 -34.94
C GLU A 179 -14.78 40.25 -34.65
N GLY A 180 -15.10 40.38 -33.37
CA GLY A 180 -16.23 41.18 -32.92
C GLY A 180 -16.97 40.59 -31.73
N ASP A 181 -16.94 41.34 -30.63
CA ASP A 181 -17.84 41.32 -29.48
C ASP A 181 -17.40 40.52 -28.25
N GLY A 182 -16.89 41.28 -27.27
CA GLY A 182 -16.75 40.82 -25.90
C GLY A 182 -18.03 41.09 -25.12
N SER A 183 -18.82 40.04 -24.87
CA SER A 183 -19.77 40.01 -23.74
C SER A 183 -20.38 38.60 -23.55
N LEU A 184 -19.61 37.61 -23.10
CA LEU A 184 -20.20 36.30 -22.70
C LEU A 184 -19.47 35.69 -21.50
N SER A 185 -19.27 36.48 -20.44
CA SER A 185 -18.66 36.01 -19.19
C SER A 185 -19.47 36.38 -17.94
N ALA A 186 -20.81 36.41 -18.02
CA ALA A 186 -21.65 36.82 -16.89
C ALA A 186 -22.89 35.93 -16.62
N GLU A 187 -22.98 34.72 -17.19
CA GLU A 187 -24.22 33.92 -17.15
C GLU A 187 -24.02 32.48 -16.66
N TRP A 188 -23.12 32.26 -15.68
CA TRP A 188 -22.91 30.93 -15.08
C TRP A 188 -22.84 30.93 -13.54
N ASP A 189 -23.22 32.04 -12.88
CA ASP A 189 -23.21 32.18 -11.41
C ASP A 189 -24.57 31.92 -10.75
N GLU A 190 -25.54 31.33 -11.44
CA GLU A 190 -26.81 30.90 -10.83
C GLU A 190 -26.77 29.42 -10.46
N ALA A 191 -26.72 29.16 -9.15
CA ALA A 191 -26.88 27.83 -8.58
C ALA A 191 -28.26 27.24 -8.98
N PRO A 192 -28.36 25.92 -9.22
CA PRO A 192 -29.63 25.31 -9.61
C PRO A 192 -30.71 25.53 -8.52
N PRO A 193 -32.00 25.66 -8.92
CA PRO A 193 -33.11 25.85 -7.98
C PRO A 193 -33.16 24.72 -6.95
N ARG A 194 -33.51 25.04 -5.70
CA ARG A 194 -33.66 24.01 -4.67
C ARG A 194 -34.91 23.18 -4.98
N GLU A 195 -34.87 21.92 -4.58
CA GLU A 195 -35.95 20.94 -4.80
C GLU A 195 -37.31 21.39 -4.22
N GLU A 196 -37.31 22.36 -3.30
CA GLU A 196 -38.48 23.00 -2.70
C GLU A 196 -39.20 23.99 -3.64
N ASP A 197 -38.52 24.48 -4.67
CA ASP A 197 -39.05 25.45 -5.65
C ASP A 197 -39.71 24.77 -6.87
N LEU A 198 -39.66 23.43 -6.95
CA LEU A 198 -40.28 22.68 -8.03
C LEU A 198 -41.79 22.48 -7.77
N PRO A 199 -42.65 22.66 -8.79
CA PRO A 199 -44.07 22.37 -8.65
C PRO A 199 -44.29 20.88 -8.33
N PRO A 200 -45.27 20.55 -7.48
CA PRO A 200 -45.53 19.16 -7.11
C PRO A 200 -45.92 18.33 -8.33
N PRO A 201 -45.50 17.05 -8.40
CA PRO A 201 -45.79 16.19 -9.54
C PRO A 201 -47.30 15.96 -9.67
N GLU A 202 -47.84 16.21 -10.86
CA GLU A 202 -49.24 15.92 -11.17
C GLU A 202 -49.49 14.41 -11.09
N HIS A 203 -50.36 13.99 -10.18
CA HIS A 203 -50.82 12.61 -10.15
C HIS A 203 -51.75 12.36 -11.35
N PRO A 204 -51.50 11.32 -12.18
CA PRO A 204 -52.43 10.95 -13.23
C PRO A 204 -53.78 10.56 -12.60
N GLN A 205 -54.84 11.25 -13.01
CA GLN A 205 -56.20 10.84 -12.69
C GLN A 205 -56.50 9.51 -13.41
N ARG A 206 -57.09 8.58 -12.66
CA ARG A 206 -57.32 7.17 -13.01
C ARG A 206 -57.90 6.92 -14.40
#